data_AF-A0A353N806-F1
#
_entry.id   AF-A0A353N806-F1
#
_cell.length_a   1.000
_cell.length_b   1.000
_cell.length_c   1.000
_cell.angle_alpha   90.00
_cell.angle_beta   90.00
_cell.angle_gamma   90.00
#
_symmetry.space_group_name_H-M   'P 1'
#
loop_
_entity.id
_entity.type
_entity.pdbx_description
1 polymer ?
#
loop_
_entity_poly.entity_id
_entity_poly.type
_entity_poly.pdbx_seq_one_letter_code
_entity_poly.pdbx_strand_id
1 'polypeptide(L)'
;GTPLVTTISEELSSFGIPITVMAMLIPFVSAITSGLSLGFVGPSFPIIFSMLGPNPSLPQLLSTLVLAYGFGLMGVMLSPVHVCLIVSNEFFEAKLTPTLTRLLKPAFFVILYTIAFHFLISLFPG
;
A
#
# COMPACT_ATOMS: atom_id res chain seq x y z
N GLY A 1 -23.43 -14.18 10.81
CA GLY A 1 -22.07 -14.66 10.53
C GLY A 1 -21.14 -13.50 10.72
N THR A 2 -20.11 -13.63 11.55
CA THR A 2 -19.07 -12.62 11.67
C THR A 2 -18.34 -12.52 10.32
N PRO A 3 -18.09 -11.32 9.78
CA PRO A 3 -17.34 -11.17 8.54
C PRO A 3 -15.95 -11.80 8.74
N LEU A 4 -15.49 -12.65 7.82
CA LEU A 4 -14.16 -13.29 7.88
C LEU A 4 -13.02 -12.26 8.12
N VAL A 5 -13.23 -11.03 7.65
CA VAL A 5 -12.35 -9.88 7.81
C VAL A 5 -12.15 -9.50 9.28
N THR A 6 -13.18 -9.60 10.13
CA THR A 6 -13.05 -9.24 11.56
C THR A 6 -12.25 -10.28 12.31
N THR A 7 -12.45 -11.58 12.02
CA THR A 7 -11.67 -12.67 12.62
C THR A 7 -10.19 -12.57 12.24
N ILE A 8 -9.88 -12.29 10.97
CA ILE A 8 -8.49 -12.07 10.52
C ILE A 8 -7.90 -10.84 11.23
N SER A 9 -8.66 -9.74 11.35
CA SER A 9 -8.19 -8.53 12.02
C SER A 9 -7.92 -8.76 13.52
N GLU A 10 -8.77 -9.54 14.21
CA GLU A 10 -8.62 -9.90 15.62
C GLU A 10 -7.39 -10.78 15.83
N GLU A 11 -7.20 -11.84 15.03
CA GLU A 11 -6.02 -12.70 15.09
C GLU A 11 -4.72 -11.91 14.88
N LEU A 12 -4.68 -11.02 13.89
CA LEU A 12 -3.48 -10.21 13.62
C LEU A 12 -3.22 -9.13 14.66
N SER A 13 -4.27 -8.61 15.32
CA SER A 13 -4.09 -7.75 16.50
C SER A 13 -3.59 -8.53 17.71
N SER A 14 -3.98 -9.81 17.87
CA SER A 14 -3.47 -10.70 18.92
C SER A 14 -1.98 -11.02 18.74
N PHE A 15 -1.49 -11.03 17.49
CA PHE A 15 -0.08 -11.17 17.14
C PHE A 15 0.76 -9.91 17.47
N GLY A 16 0.14 -8.82 17.93
CA GLY A 16 0.83 -7.59 18.31
C GLY A 16 1.39 -6.79 17.12
N ILE A 17 0.93 -7.07 15.89
CA ILE A 17 1.40 -6.36 14.70
C ILE A 17 0.71 -4.98 14.64
N PRO A 18 1.47 -3.87 14.63
CA PRO A 18 0.88 -2.54 14.57
C PRO A 18 0.15 -2.35 13.24
N ILE A 19 -1.03 -1.71 13.30
CA ILE A 19 -1.88 -1.36 12.15
C ILE A 19 -1.07 -0.74 11.01
N THR A 20 -0.05 0.05 11.34
CA THR A 20 0.87 0.69 10.40
C THR A 20 1.57 -0.31 9.49
N VAL A 21 2.03 -1.45 10.01
CA VAL A 21 2.74 -2.48 9.24
C VAL A 21 1.79 -3.23 8.31
N MET A 22 0.59 -3.52 8.80
CA MET A 22 -0.47 -4.15 8.01
C MET A 22 -0.92 -3.27 6.84
N ALA A 23 -1.12 -1.98 7.13
CA ALA A 23 -1.47 -0.97 6.14
C ALA A 23 -0.39 -0.83 5.06
N MET A 24 0.88 -1.14 5.34
CA MET A 24 1.94 -1.15 4.32
C MET A 24 1.98 -2.47 3.52
N LEU A 25 2.02 -3.61 4.22
CA LEU A 25 2.31 -4.89 3.59
C LEU A 25 1.17 -5.44 2.73
N ILE A 26 -0.07 -5.38 3.22
CA ILE A 26 -1.23 -5.93 2.51
C ILE A 26 -1.39 -5.29 1.13
N PRO A 27 -1.51 -3.94 1.01
CA PRO A 27 -1.67 -3.32 -0.30
C PRO A 27 -0.41 -3.46 -1.16
N PHE A 28 0.79 -3.43 -0.59
CA PHE A 28 2.03 -3.58 -1.37
C PHE A 28 2.12 -4.97 -2.04
N VAL A 29 1.88 -6.05 -1.30
CA VAL A 29 1.95 -7.42 -1.81
C VAL A 29 0.81 -7.67 -2.82
N SER A 30 -0.40 -7.19 -2.52
CA SER A 30 -1.52 -7.29 -3.46
C SER A 30 -1.27 -6.48 -4.74
N ALA A 31 -0.58 -5.34 -4.64
CA ALA A 31 -0.28 -4.49 -5.78
C ALA A 31 0.85 -5.02 -6.65
N ILE A 32 1.93 -5.53 -6.06
CA ILE A 32 3.07 -6.04 -6.83
C ILE A 32 2.69 -7.31 -7.62
N THR A 33 1.78 -8.12 -7.08
CA THR A 33 1.28 -9.33 -7.72
C THR A 33 0.25 -9.04 -8.81
N SER A 34 -0.66 -8.10 -8.59
CA SER A 34 -1.70 -7.75 -9.57
C SER A 34 -1.22 -6.79 -10.65
N GLY A 35 -0.26 -5.91 -10.35
CA GLY A 35 0.19 -4.83 -11.25
C GLY A 35 -0.91 -3.80 -11.58
N LEU A 36 -2.00 -3.79 -10.80
CA LEU A 36 -3.20 -2.98 -11.05
C LEU A 36 -3.63 -2.23 -9.78
N SER A 37 -3.93 -0.94 -9.91
CA SER A 37 -4.36 -0.12 -8.78
C SER A 37 -5.65 -0.62 -8.13
N LEU A 38 -6.63 -1.04 -8.94
CA LEU A 38 -7.87 -1.62 -8.43
C LEU A 38 -7.65 -2.97 -7.73
N GLY A 39 -6.59 -3.69 -8.10
CA GLY A 39 -6.27 -5.02 -7.58
C GLY A 39 -5.87 -5.03 -6.12
N PHE A 40 -5.30 -3.94 -5.60
CA PHE A 40 -4.96 -3.83 -4.17
C PHE A 40 -6.00 -3.04 -3.37
N VAL A 41 -6.68 -2.06 -3.98
CA VAL A 41 -7.62 -1.18 -3.26
C VAL A 41 -8.83 -1.98 -2.74
N GLY A 42 -9.41 -2.83 -3.58
CA GLY A 42 -10.58 -3.65 -3.23
C GLY A 42 -10.38 -4.54 -2.00
N PRO A 43 -9.34 -5.39 -1.95
CA PRO A 43 -9.14 -6.29 -0.82
C PRO A 43 -8.52 -5.60 0.41
N SER A 44 -7.63 -4.63 0.23
CA SER A 44 -6.83 -4.09 1.36
C SER A 44 -7.58 -3.07 2.20
N PHE A 45 -8.39 -2.21 1.58
CA PHE A 45 -9.04 -1.10 2.29
C PHE A 45 -10.11 -1.56 3.29
N PRO A 46 -10.99 -2.53 2.98
CA PRO A 46 -11.93 -3.06 3.96
C PRO A 46 -11.26 -3.61 5.22
N ILE A 47 -10.10 -4.27 5.06
CA ILE A 47 -9.31 -4.80 6.19
C ILE A 47 -8.78 -3.63 7.03
N ILE A 48 -8.19 -2.62 6.39
CA ILE A 48 -7.65 -1.44 7.07
C ILE A 48 -8.77 -0.70 7.84
N PHE A 49 -9.94 -0.50 7.23
CA PHE A 49 -11.09 0.12 7.89
C PHE A 49 -11.58 -0.72 9.08
N SER A 50 -11.63 -2.05 8.96
CA SER A 50 -11.99 -2.93 10.07
C SER A 50 -11.01 -2.81 11.24
N MET A 51 -9.71 -2.63 10.97
CA MET A 51 -8.69 -2.46 12.01
C MET A 51 -8.71 -1.08 12.67
N LEU A 52 -9.15 -0.03 11.96
CA LEU A 52 -9.27 1.33 12.51
C LEU A 52 -10.43 1.47 13.52
N GLY A 53 -11.37 0.52 13.51
CA GLY A 53 -12.53 0.53 14.40
C GLY A 53 -13.63 1.50 13.96
N PRO A 54 -14.73 1.61 14.75
CA PRO A 54 -15.94 2.32 14.34
C PRO A 54 -15.83 3.86 14.36
N ASN A 55 -14.87 4.45 15.08
CA ASN A 55 -14.69 5.91 15.18
C ASN A 55 -13.20 6.32 15.22
N PRO A 56 -12.44 6.15 14.13
CA PRO A 56 -11.07 6.66 14.06
C PRO A 56 -11.08 8.19 14.01
N SER A 57 -10.09 8.84 14.63
CA SER A 57 -9.89 10.27 14.47
C SER A 57 -9.52 10.59 13.00
N LEU A 58 -9.95 11.74 12.48
CA LEU A 58 -9.66 12.15 11.10
C LEU A 58 -8.14 12.11 10.76
N PRO A 59 -7.22 12.56 11.63
CA PRO A 59 -5.78 12.47 11.36
C PRO A 59 -5.29 11.02 11.28
N GLN A 60 -5.81 10.13 12.12
CA GLN A 60 -5.43 8.72 12.15
C GLN A 60 -5.95 7.97 10.92
N LEU A 61 -7.16 8.30 10.48
CA LEU A 61 -7.73 7.81 9.23
C LEU A 61 -6.88 8.24 8.02
N LEU A 62 -6.64 9.54 7.87
CA LEU A 62 -5.89 10.09 6.74
C LEU A 62 -4.45 9.59 6.70
N SER A 63 -3.76 9.57 7.85
CA SER A 63 -2.37 9.08 7.92
C SER A 63 -2.27 7.60 7.53
N THR A 64 -3.25 6.77 7.90
CA THR A 64 -3.26 5.34 7.53
C THR A 64 -3.60 5.16 6.05
N LEU A 65 -4.56 5.91 5.51
CA LEU A 65 -4.94 5.84 4.11
C LEU A 65 -3.81 6.28 3.18
N VAL A 66 -3.11 7.38 3.50
CA VAL A 66 -1.97 7.85 2.71
C VAL A 66 -0.84 6.82 2.72
N LEU A 67 -0.58 6.20 3.87
CA LEU A 67 0.42 5.15 3.99
C LEU A 67 0.03 3.93 3.13
N ALA A 68 -1.20 3.43 3.29
CA ALA A 68 -1.67 2.26 2.57
C ALA A 68 -1.74 2.46 1.06
N TYR A 69 -2.28 3.60 0.63
CA TYR A 69 -2.33 3.95 -0.78
C TYR A 69 -0.95 4.19 -1.36
N GLY A 70 -0.07 4.88 -0.62
CA GLY A 70 1.32 5.12 -1.03
C GLY A 70 2.09 3.82 -1.28
N PHE A 71 2.03 2.88 -0.33
CA PHE A 71 2.67 1.57 -0.48
C PHE A 71 2.04 0.74 -1.60
N GLY A 72 0.70 0.69 -1.68
CA GLY A 72 0.01 -0.03 -2.76
C GLY A 72 0.37 0.51 -4.13
N LEU A 73 0.33 1.83 -4.34
CA LEU A 73 0.66 2.44 -5.63
C LEU A 73 2.12 2.20 -6.03
N MET A 74 3.05 2.22 -5.07
CA MET A 74 4.44 1.88 -5.32
C MET A 74 4.63 0.40 -5.65
N GLY A 75 3.86 -0.49 -5.04
CA GLY A 75 3.80 -1.90 -5.43
C GLY A 75 3.36 -2.09 -6.88
N VAL A 76 2.36 -1.32 -7.34
CA VAL A 76 1.91 -1.34 -8.75
C VAL A 76 3.04 -0.90 -9.68
N MET A 77 3.71 0.22 -9.37
CA MET A 77 4.78 0.77 -10.20
C MET A 77 6.02 -0.13 -10.28
N LEU A 78 6.31 -0.86 -9.20
CA LEU A 78 7.42 -1.83 -9.14
C LEU A 78 7.04 -3.22 -9.65
N SER A 79 5.81 -3.42 -10.07
CA SER A 79 5.35 -4.72 -10.57
C SER A 79 5.90 -5.00 -11.97
N PRO A 80 6.53 -6.17 -12.20
CA PRO A 80 6.98 -6.57 -13.53
C PRO A 80 5.82 -6.89 -14.49
N VAL A 81 4.62 -7.13 -13.95
CA VAL A 81 3.40 -7.40 -14.74
C VAL A 81 2.59 -6.14 -15.04
N HIS A 82 3.11 -4.96 -14.71
CA HIS A 82 2.43 -3.70 -15.00
C HIS A 82 2.35 -3.46 -16.51
N VAL A 83 1.14 -3.55 -17.07
CA VAL A 83 0.90 -3.49 -18.51
C VAL A 83 1.47 -2.22 -19.15
N CYS A 84 1.33 -1.06 -18.50
CA CYS A 84 1.86 0.19 -19.04
C CYS A 84 3.38 0.17 -19.16
N LEU A 85 4.09 -0.52 -18.25
CA LEU A 85 5.55 -0.64 -18.28
C LEU A 85 5.99 -1.60 -19.40
N ILE A 86 5.29 -2.72 -19.57
CA ILE A 86 5.56 -3.69 -20.64
C ILE A 86 5.39 -3.04 -22.01
N VAL A 87 4.24 -2.41 -22.25
CA VAL A 87 3.94 -1.75 -23.55
C VAL A 87 4.91 -0.61 -23.83
N SER A 88 5.29 0.18 -22.82
CA SER A 88 6.29 1.25 -22.99
C SER A 88 7.67 0.67 -23.33
N ASN A 89 8.09 -0.39 -22.66
CA ASN A 89 9.37 -1.04 -22.95
C ASN A 89 9.37 -1.69 -24.35
N GLU A 90 8.26 -2.30 -24.78
CA GLU A 90 8.13 -2.83 -26.15
C GLU A 90 8.18 -1.70 -27.19
N PHE A 91 7.51 -0.57 -26.95
CA PHE A 91 7.53 0.58 -27.84
C PHE A 91 8.91 1.22 -27.99
N PHE A 92 9.68 1.30 -26.89
CA PHE A 92 11.03 1.88 -26.87
C PHE A 92 12.16 0.84 -27.04
N GLU A 93 11.81 -0.42 -27.34
CA GLU A 93 12.76 -1.55 -27.43
C GLU A 93 13.69 -1.68 -26.21
N ALA A 94 13.20 -1.26 -25.04
CA ALA A 94 13.95 -1.22 -23.80
C ALA A 94 13.82 -2.53 -23.02
N LYS A 95 14.88 -2.93 -22.31
CA LYS A 95 14.86 -4.12 -21.46
C LYS A 95 14.12 -3.82 -20.14
N LEU A 96 13.24 -4.73 -19.71
CA LEU A 96 12.42 -4.56 -18.52
C LEU A 96 13.25 -4.43 -17.23
N THR A 97 14.30 -5.23 -17.06
CA THR A 97 15.17 -5.21 -15.86
C THR A 97 15.83 -3.84 -15.61
N PRO A 98 16.57 -3.23 -16.55
CA PRO A 98 17.17 -1.91 -16.32
C PRO A 98 16.12 -0.81 -16.12
N THR A 99 14.99 -0.83 -16.84
CA THR A 99 13.90 0.14 -16.60
C THR A 99 13.34 0.01 -15.18
N LEU A 100 13.10 -1.22 -14.71
CA LEU A 100 12.59 -1.48 -13.37
C LEU A 100 13.59 -1.07 -12.27
N THR A 101 14.88 -1.38 -12.46
CA THR A 101 15.92 -0.93 -11.50
C THR A 101 16.06 0.59 -11.45
N ARG A 102 15.79 1.28 -12.57
CA ARG A 102 15.77 2.75 -12.60
C ARG A 102 14.55 3.32 -11.90
N LEU A 103 13.41 2.63 -11.97
CA LEU A 103 12.16 2.93 -11.24
C LEU A 103 12.26 2.69 -9.73
N LEU A 104 13.16 1.82 -9.26
CA LEU A 104 13.39 1.61 -7.82
C LEU A 104 13.80 2.90 -7.10
N LYS A 105 14.63 3.75 -7.73
CA LYS A 105 15.07 5.01 -7.12
C LYS A 105 13.91 5.96 -6.82
N PRO A 106 13.07 6.39 -7.79
CA PRO A 106 11.92 7.24 -7.50
C PRO A 106 10.90 6.55 -6.60
N ALA A 107 10.69 5.23 -6.75
CA ALA A 107 9.80 4.49 -5.86
C ALA A 107 10.26 4.55 -4.39
N PHE A 108 11.56 4.40 -4.14
CA PHE A 108 12.13 4.54 -2.80
C PHE A 108 11.92 5.94 -2.21
N PHE A 109 12.10 7.00 -3.01
CA PHE A 109 11.82 8.37 -2.56
C PHE A 109 10.36 8.59 -2.20
N VAL A 110 9.43 8.04 -2.98
CA VAL A 110 7.99 8.14 -2.70
C VAL A 110 7.61 7.36 -1.44
N ILE A 111 8.17 6.16 -1.24
CA ILE A 111 7.98 5.38 -0.01
C ILE A 111 8.50 6.15 1.21
N LEU A 112 9.69 6.75 1.11
CA LEU A 112 10.24 7.54 2.20
C LEU A 112 9.37 8.77 2.50
N TYR A 113 8.86 9.43 1.45
CA TYR A 113 7.96 10.56 1.58
C TYR A 113 6.63 10.16 2.24
N THR A 114 6.02 9.03 1.86
CA THR A 114 4.74 8.58 2.46
C THR A 114 4.91 8.18 3.91
N ILE A 115 6.03 7.58 4.30
CA ILE A 115 6.38 7.32 5.69
C ILE A 115 6.55 8.65 6.46
N ALA A 116 7.32 9.59 5.92
CA ALA A 116 7.54 10.89 6.56
C ALA A 116 6.22 11.67 6.73
N PHE A 117 5.33 11.61 5.73
CA PHE A 117 4.02 12.24 5.77
C PHE A 117 3.09 11.59 6.81
N HIS A 118 3.13 10.25 6.93
CA HIS A 118 2.44 9.53 7.99
C HIS A 118 2.91 10.00 9.38
N PHE A 119 4.22 10.07 9.61
CA PHE A 119 4.78 10.58 10.87
C PHE A 119 4.37 12.04 11.13
N LEU A 120 4.43 12.90 10.11
CA LEU A 120 4.03 14.30 10.23
C LEU A 120 2.58 14.43 10.68
N ILE A 121 1.64 13.70 10.06
CA ILE A 121 0.22 13.74 10.43
C ILE A 121 -0.01 13.11 11.79
N SER A 122 0.69 12.02 12.12
CA SER A 122 0.57 11.38 13.44
C SER A 122 1.04 12.28 14.59
N LEU A 123 1.90 13.27 14.30
CA LEU A 123 2.40 14.25 15.26
C LEU A 123 1.43 15.42 15.51
N PHE A 124 0.41 15.60 14.66
CA PHE A 124 -0.69 16.54 14.89
C PHE A 124 -1.95 15.78 15.36
N PRO A 125 -2.00 15.30 16.62
CA PRO A 125 -3.25 14.87 17.23
C PRO A 125 -4.07 16.13 17.51
N GLY A 126 -5.01 16.42 16.62
CA GLY A 126 -6.08 17.39 16.89
C GLY A 126 -7.02 16.87 17.96
#